data_AF-A0A7R9UG16-F1
#
_entry.id   AF-A0A7R9UG16-F1
#
_cell.length_a   1.000
_cell.length_b   1.000
_cell.length_c   1.000
_cell.angle_alpha   90.00
_cell.angle_beta   90.00
_cell.angle_gamma   90.00
#
_symmetry.space_group_name_H-M   'P 1'
#
loop_
_entity.id
_entity.type
_entity.pdbx_description
1 polymer ?
#
loop_
_entity_poly.entity_id
_entity_poly.type
_entity_poly.pdbx_seq_one_letter_code
_entity_poly.pdbx_strand_id
1 'polypeptide(L)'
;FFFCWEMQPDPAGRLMSRFVAGQTAFDALLGHPLFEKLVPSWRWDDIQVSMSKEGGGIGPHVDSYDVFLIQGEGTRQWAIENDKVSEADELARLEDNPDIRILKEFQQGQQWTMERGDVLYLPPRVSHRGMTVSSTTAFTFSVGFRSPKTIDFAASLLEAMYEPSVQQAAPVLSEILSVAEPVNASTSSISSTSSMSSPSSTSSTSSAFAISPDHIEAAAQLTLKALADVLGDAEVAARWFGRTATRPVRVPVEPLSDDFDSRGGVEGIQKLGIGRWAYWSGSSSDSKAIVFVDGEDYDLEGPGAAAMARALCEQAFVPLEDALKWCGRSSRGGDGPPLVAGLAELEDDGAYS
;
A
#
# COMPACT_ATOMS: atom_id res chain seq x y z
N PHE A 1 -12.86 -19.59 -6.95
CA PHE A 1 -14.27 -19.22 -7.24
C PHE A 1 -14.28 -17.91 -8.02
N PHE A 2 -14.68 -17.92 -9.29
CA PHE A 2 -14.87 -16.68 -10.06
C PHE A 2 -16.32 -16.22 -9.84
N PHE A 3 -16.53 -15.12 -9.12
CA PHE A 3 -17.88 -14.59 -8.92
C PHE A 3 -18.44 -14.06 -10.24
N CYS A 4 -19.59 -14.61 -10.63
CA CYS A 4 -20.32 -14.19 -11.82
C CYS A 4 -21.59 -13.42 -11.44
N TRP A 5 -21.65 -12.11 -11.71
CA TRP A 5 -22.90 -11.33 -11.61
C TRP A 5 -23.28 -10.78 -12.99
N GLU A 6 -24.56 -10.91 -13.32
CA GLU A 6 -25.22 -10.51 -14.56
C GLU A 6 -25.93 -9.17 -14.32
N MET A 7 -25.83 -8.19 -15.23
CA MET A 7 -26.75 -7.03 -15.26
C MET A 7 -26.93 -6.43 -16.67
N GLN A 8 -28.11 -5.81 -16.84
CA GLN A 8 -28.80 -5.42 -18.08
C GLN A 8 -28.29 -4.12 -18.73
N PRO A 9 -28.58 -3.86 -20.02
CA PRO A 9 -28.17 -2.65 -20.73
C PRO A 9 -28.65 -1.35 -20.07
N ASP A 10 -27.81 -0.32 -20.10
CA ASP A 10 -28.20 1.08 -19.84
C ASP A 10 -29.23 1.53 -20.91
N PRO A 11 -30.30 2.27 -20.55
CA PRO A 11 -31.26 2.87 -21.48
C PRO A 11 -30.66 3.68 -22.65
N ALA A 12 -29.38 4.10 -22.59
CA ALA A 12 -28.68 4.77 -23.69
C ALA A 12 -28.03 3.83 -24.74
N GLY A 13 -28.12 2.50 -24.60
CA GLY A 13 -27.61 1.55 -25.60
C GLY A 13 -26.09 1.41 -25.67
N ARG A 14 -25.34 1.89 -24.65
CA ARG A 14 -23.89 1.74 -24.56
C ARG A 14 -23.53 0.32 -24.13
N LEU A 15 -22.65 -0.35 -24.90
CA LEU A 15 -22.14 -1.69 -24.59
C LEU A 15 -21.15 -1.62 -23.41
N MET A 16 -21.63 -1.95 -22.21
CA MET A 16 -20.84 -1.91 -20.98
C MET A 16 -19.76 -3.00 -20.94
N SER A 17 -18.59 -2.65 -20.40
CA SER A 17 -17.54 -3.59 -20.03
C SER A 17 -17.74 -4.05 -18.58
N ARG A 18 -17.70 -5.36 -18.31
CA ARG A 18 -17.88 -5.90 -16.96
C ARG A 18 -16.53 -6.16 -16.28
N PHE A 19 -16.33 -5.62 -15.08
CA PHE A 19 -15.13 -5.82 -14.25
C PHE A 19 -15.36 -6.89 -13.19
N VAL A 20 -14.50 -7.90 -13.13
CA VAL A 20 -14.48 -8.90 -12.05
C VAL A 20 -13.09 -8.90 -11.43
N ALA A 21 -13.00 -8.55 -10.15
CA ALA A 21 -11.78 -8.75 -9.36
C ALA A 21 -11.72 -10.22 -8.93
N GLY A 22 -10.59 -10.90 -9.15
CA GLY A 22 -10.45 -12.32 -8.79
C GLY A 22 -9.00 -12.76 -8.60
N GLN A 23 -8.68 -13.23 -7.39
CA GLN A 23 -7.32 -13.53 -6.94
C GLN A 23 -6.82 -14.94 -7.31
N THR A 24 -7.69 -15.88 -7.67
CA THR A 24 -7.22 -17.24 -8.03
C THR A 24 -6.49 -17.28 -9.39
N ALA A 25 -6.80 -16.35 -10.31
CA ALA A 25 -5.99 -16.12 -11.50
C ALA A 25 -4.70 -15.32 -11.20
N PHE A 26 -4.70 -14.57 -10.10
CA PHE A 26 -3.60 -13.71 -9.66
C PHE A 26 -2.39 -14.54 -9.23
N ASP A 27 -2.58 -15.58 -8.42
CA ASP A 27 -1.48 -16.44 -7.96
C ASP A 27 -0.84 -17.22 -9.11
N ALA A 28 -1.64 -17.72 -10.06
CA ALA A 28 -1.11 -18.45 -11.22
C ALA A 28 -0.34 -17.53 -12.19
N LEU A 29 -0.77 -16.27 -12.32
CA LEU A 29 -0.10 -15.28 -13.18
C LEU A 29 1.14 -14.69 -12.51
N LEU A 30 1.08 -14.35 -11.22
CA LEU A 30 2.21 -13.80 -10.46
C LEU A 30 3.26 -14.86 -10.08
N GLY A 31 2.85 -16.13 -9.94
CA GLY A 31 3.77 -17.25 -9.81
C GLY A 31 4.57 -17.54 -11.09
N HIS A 32 4.31 -16.81 -12.19
CA HIS A 32 5.17 -16.84 -13.36
C HIS A 32 6.49 -16.12 -13.03
N PRO A 33 7.67 -16.73 -13.28
CA PRO A 33 8.98 -16.19 -12.89
C PRO A 33 9.29 -14.78 -13.44
N LEU A 34 8.60 -14.36 -14.50
CA LEU A 34 8.70 -13.00 -15.03
C LEU A 34 8.16 -11.96 -14.05
N PHE A 35 7.05 -12.21 -13.34
CA PHE A 35 6.44 -11.20 -12.48
C PHE A 35 6.99 -11.22 -11.06
N GLU A 36 7.31 -12.41 -10.54
CA GLU A 36 7.85 -12.63 -9.18
C GLU A 36 9.15 -11.84 -8.91
N LYS A 37 10.00 -11.65 -9.92
CA LYS A 37 11.33 -11.02 -9.75
C LYS A 37 11.40 -9.56 -10.21
N LEU A 38 10.38 -9.05 -10.90
CA LEU A 38 10.44 -7.71 -11.49
C LEU A 38 9.83 -6.63 -10.61
N VAL A 39 8.87 -6.98 -9.76
CA VAL A 39 8.07 -6.00 -8.99
C VAL A 39 7.95 -6.46 -7.54
N PRO A 40 8.30 -5.61 -6.55
CA PRO A 40 8.11 -5.93 -5.13
C PRO A 40 6.65 -6.29 -4.82
N SER A 41 6.42 -7.29 -3.96
CA SER A 41 5.07 -7.81 -3.67
C SER A 41 4.08 -6.71 -3.24
N TRP A 42 4.53 -5.74 -2.46
CA TRP A 42 3.72 -4.63 -1.94
C TRP A 42 3.19 -3.67 -3.02
N ARG A 43 3.79 -3.67 -4.22
CA ARG A 43 3.36 -2.82 -5.34
C ARG A 43 2.19 -3.40 -6.12
N TRP A 44 1.89 -4.69 -5.98
CA TRP A 44 0.73 -5.28 -6.66
C TRP A 44 -0.57 -4.91 -5.95
N ASP A 45 -1.64 -4.62 -6.71
CA ASP A 45 -2.96 -4.29 -6.15
C ASP A 45 -3.96 -5.43 -6.29
N ASP A 46 -4.50 -5.60 -7.51
CA ASP A 46 -5.45 -6.63 -7.89
C ASP A 46 -5.36 -6.97 -9.39
N ILE A 47 -6.10 -8.00 -9.81
CA ILE A 47 -6.42 -8.24 -11.22
C ILE A 47 -7.88 -7.93 -11.44
N GLN A 48 -8.14 -7.05 -12.39
CA GLN A 48 -9.48 -6.74 -12.87
C GLN A 48 -9.68 -7.37 -14.24
N VAL A 49 -10.75 -8.16 -14.40
CA VAL A 49 -11.08 -8.78 -15.69
C VAL A 49 -12.18 -7.98 -16.35
N SER A 50 -11.91 -7.38 -17.52
CA SER A 50 -12.92 -6.73 -18.34
C SER A 50 -13.42 -7.67 -19.45
N MET A 51 -14.72 -7.70 -19.72
CA MET A 51 -15.29 -8.37 -20.91
C MET A 51 -16.20 -7.42 -21.69
N SER A 52 -16.16 -7.46 -23.02
CA SER A 52 -17.08 -6.68 -23.87
C SER A 52 -17.30 -7.32 -25.25
N LYS A 53 -18.42 -6.98 -25.88
CA LYS A 53 -18.73 -7.33 -27.28
C LYS A 53 -18.12 -6.32 -28.26
N GLU A 54 -18.19 -6.60 -29.56
CA GLU A 54 -17.75 -5.71 -30.63
C GLU A 54 -18.19 -4.25 -30.42
N GLY A 55 -17.27 -3.31 -30.55
CA GLY A 55 -17.47 -1.88 -30.29
C GLY A 55 -17.47 -1.49 -28.80
N GLY A 56 -17.46 -2.45 -27.88
CA GLY A 56 -17.50 -2.19 -26.44
C GLY A 56 -16.14 -1.84 -25.83
N GLY A 57 -16.15 -0.87 -24.91
CA GLY A 57 -15.01 -0.39 -24.13
C GLY A 57 -15.48 0.63 -23.08
N ILE A 58 -14.59 1.11 -22.21
CA ILE A 58 -14.93 2.18 -21.25
C ILE A 58 -14.94 3.55 -21.93
N GLY A 59 -14.04 3.75 -22.89
CA GLY A 59 -13.69 5.07 -23.41
C GLY A 59 -12.26 5.45 -23.03
N PRO A 60 -11.76 6.59 -23.55
CA PRO A 60 -10.42 7.08 -23.23
C PRO A 60 -10.36 7.56 -21.77
N HIS A 61 -9.37 7.08 -21.01
CA HIS A 61 -9.18 7.45 -19.61
C HIS A 61 -7.69 7.45 -19.25
N VAL A 62 -7.38 7.81 -18.01
CA VAL A 62 -6.02 7.88 -17.45
C VAL A 62 -6.00 7.19 -16.10
N ASP A 63 -5.03 6.32 -15.88
CA ASP A 63 -4.77 5.72 -14.58
C ASP A 63 -3.60 6.44 -13.87
N SER A 64 -3.65 6.47 -12.54
CA SER A 64 -2.57 7.01 -11.69
C SER A 64 -1.59 5.94 -11.21
N TYR A 65 -1.68 4.75 -11.78
CA TYR A 65 -0.88 3.57 -11.46
C TYR A 65 -0.36 2.88 -12.72
N ASP A 66 0.66 2.05 -12.54
CA ASP A 66 1.13 1.11 -13.56
C ASP A 66 0.07 0.02 -13.79
N VAL A 67 -0.06 -0.45 -15.03
CA VAL A 67 -0.93 -1.58 -15.35
C VAL A 67 -0.36 -2.43 -16.48
N PHE A 68 -0.47 -3.75 -16.34
CA PHE A 68 -0.33 -4.68 -17.47
C PHE A 68 -1.72 -5.09 -17.96
N LEU A 69 -2.02 -4.82 -19.22
CA LEU A 69 -3.22 -5.26 -19.91
C LEU A 69 -2.88 -6.52 -20.68
N ILE A 70 -3.38 -7.66 -20.22
CA ILE A 70 -3.15 -8.97 -20.84
C ILE A 70 -4.40 -9.36 -21.62
N GLN A 71 -4.26 -9.54 -22.92
CA GLN A 71 -5.38 -9.89 -23.78
C GLN A 71 -5.73 -11.38 -23.62
N GLY A 72 -6.98 -11.63 -23.25
CA GLY A 72 -7.57 -12.96 -23.17
C GLY A 72 -8.18 -13.40 -24.49
N GLU A 73 -9.24 -14.19 -24.44
CA GLU A 73 -10.00 -14.58 -25.63
C GLU A 73 -10.55 -13.34 -26.36
N GLY A 74 -10.70 -13.43 -27.69
CA GLY A 74 -11.08 -12.31 -28.55
C GLY A 74 -9.95 -11.29 -28.77
N THR A 75 -10.30 -10.17 -29.41
CA THR A 75 -9.32 -9.18 -29.90
C THR A 75 -9.77 -7.77 -29.54
N ARG A 76 -8.82 -6.96 -29.04
CA ARG A 76 -9.04 -5.54 -28.76
C ARG A 76 -8.04 -4.65 -29.49
N GLN A 77 -8.53 -3.54 -30.00
CA GLN A 77 -7.70 -2.44 -30.42
C GLN A 77 -7.43 -1.53 -29.23
N TRP A 78 -6.15 -1.37 -28.89
CA TRP A 78 -5.69 -0.44 -27.88
C TRP A 78 -5.00 0.73 -28.55
N ALA A 79 -5.33 1.94 -28.11
CA ALA A 79 -4.68 3.17 -28.51
C ALA A 79 -4.21 3.93 -27.27
N ILE A 80 -3.11 4.66 -27.39
CA ILE A 80 -2.58 5.54 -26.33
C ILE A 80 -2.25 6.94 -26.87
N GLU A 81 -2.17 7.91 -25.97
CA GLU A 81 -1.48 9.17 -26.25
C GLU A 81 0.04 9.00 -26.08
N ASN A 82 0.84 9.81 -26.78
CA ASN A 82 2.30 9.71 -26.70
C ASN A 82 2.87 10.32 -25.41
N ASP A 83 2.23 11.37 -24.91
CA ASP A 83 2.66 12.11 -23.74
C ASP A 83 1.82 11.76 -22.51
N LYS A 84 2.41 11.93 -21.33
CA LYS A 84 1.69 11.77 -20.06
C LYS A 84 0.72 12.93 -19.85
N VAL A 85 -0.48 12.61 -19.40
CA VAL A 85 -1.54 13.58 -19.08
C VAL A 85 -1.33 14.09 -17.65
N SER A 86 -1.13 15.40 -17.49
CA SER A 86 -1.07 16.03 -16.16
C SER A 86 -2.43 15.98 -15.44
N GLU A 87 -2.46 16.12 -14.11
CA GLU A 87 -3.74 16.16 -13.37
C GLU A 87 -4.64 17.34 -13.80
N ALA A 88 -4.03 18.49 -14.08
CA ALA A 88 -4.74 19.66 -14.57
C ALA A 88 -5.35 19.43 -15.97
N ASP A 89 -4.60 18.76 -16.85
CA ASP A 89 -5.08 18.43 -18.20
C ASP A 89 -6.19 17.38 -18.18
N GLU A 90 -6.04 16.32 -17.36
CA GLU A 90 -7.11 15.34 -17.14
C GLU A 90 -8.38 16.07 -16.69
N LEU A 91 -8.31 16.87 -15.62
CA LEU A 91 -9.47 17.56 -15.06
C LEU A 91 -10.16 18.47 -16.07
N ALA A 92 -9.39 19.16 -16.92
CA ALA A 92 -9.93 20.01 -17.98
C ALA A 92 -10.67 19.20 -19.06
N ARG A 93 -10.24 17.96 -19.29
CA ARG A 93 -10.74 17.07 -20.35
C ARG A 93 -11.80 16.08 -19.88
N LEU A 94 -12.12 16.01 -18.59
CA LEU A 94 -13.12 15.07 -18.08
C LEU A 94 -14.53 15.36 -18.64
N GLU A 95 -15.23 14.29 -18.98
CA GLU A 95 -16.67 14.27 -19.18
C GLU A 95 -17.38 14.67 -17.88
N ASP A 96 -18.54 15.32 -18.01
CA ASP A 96 -19.40 15.60 -16.86
C ASP A 96 -20.17 14.32 -16.51
N ASN A 97 -19.46 13.37 -15.90
CA ASN A 97 -20.00 12.10 -15.46
C ASN A 97 -19.50 11.81 -14.03
N PRO A 98 -20.42 11.68 -13.05
CA PRO A 98 -20.04 11.47 -11.66
C PRO A 98 -19.51 10.05 -11.38
N ASP A 99 -19.84 9.07 -12.21
CA ASP A 99 -19.59 7.66 -11.92
C ASP A 99 -18.28 7.15 -12.55
N ILE A 100 -17.85 7.75 -13.67
CA ILE A 100 -16.68 7.32 -14.44
C ILE A 100 -15.89 8.50 -15.00
N ARG A 101 -14.56 8.42 -14.89
CA ARG A 101 -13.62 9.43 -15.38
C ARG A 101 -13.21 9.13 -16.81
N ILE A 102 -13.97 9.66 -17.76
CA ILE A 102 -13.69 9.54 -19.21
C ILE A 102 -13.22 10.89 -19.74
N LEU A 103 -12.25 10.89 -20.66
CA LEU A 103 -11.81 12.09 -21.36
C LEU A 103 -12.72 12.39 -22.56
N LYS A 104 -13.17 13.64 -22.69
CA LYS A 104 -13.93 14.16 -23.84
C LYS A 104 -13.13 14.08 -25.15
N GLU A 105 -11.84 14.37 -25.04
CA GLU A 105 -10.91 14.43 -26.17
C GLU A 105 -9.81 13.39 -25.96
N PHE A 106 -9.45 12.69 -27.04
CA PHE A 106 -8.37 11.70 -27.04
C PHE A 106 -7.50 11.90 -28.28
N GLN A 107 -6.24 12.25 -28.05
CA GLN A 107 -5.24 12.53 -29.06
C GLN A 107 -4.50 11.24 -29.41
N GLN A 108 -5.13 10.42 -30.25
CA GLN A 108 -4.60 9.12 -30.61
C GLN A 108 -3.17 9.22 -31.17
N GLY A 109 -2.23 8.63 -30.42
CA GLY A 109 -0.85 8.40 -30.84
C GLY A 109 -0.71 7.00 -31.40
N GLN A 110 -0.07 6.12 -30.64
CA GLN A 110 0.17 4.73 -31.05
C GLN A 110 -1.07 3.86 -30.88
N GLN A 111 -1.19 2.82 -31.71
CA GLN A 111 -2.30 1.88 -31.69
C GLN A 111 -1.86 0.47 -32.07
N TRP A 112 -2.43 -0.52 -31.41
CA TRP A 112 -2.20 -1.94 -31.66
C TRP A 112 -3.51 -2.72 -31.63
N THR A 113 -3.60 -3.77 -32.45
CA THR A 113 -4.62 -4.79 -32.32
C THR A 113 -4.00 -5.95 -31.55
N MET A 114 -4.47 -6.18 -30.33
CA MET A 114 -3.96 -7.23 -29.45
C MET A 114 -4.79 -8.50 -29.59
N GLU A 115 -4.10 -9.62 -29.75
CA GLU A 115 -4.63 -10.97 -29.77
C GLU A 115 -4.34 -11.70 -28.45
N ARG A 116 -4.93 -12.88 -28.28
CA ARG A 116 -4.79 -13.67 -27.05
C ARG A 116 -3.31 -13.92 -26.72
N GLY A 117 -2.92 -13.52 -25.51
CA GLY A 117 -1.56 -13.67 -25.00
C GLY A 117 -0.69 -12.40 -25.13
N ASP A 118 -1.12 -11.42 -25.92
CA ASP A 118 -0.42 -10.13 -25.99
C ASP A 118 -0.53 -9.37 -24.67
N VAL A 119 0.54 -8.62 -24.35
CA VAL A 119 0.63 -7.82 -23.12
C VAL A 119 0.99 -6.38 -23.48
N LEU A 120 0.20 -5.42 -22.99
CA LEU A 120 0.47 -4.00 -23.09
C LEU A 120 0.74 -3.45 -21.69
N TYR A 121 1.94 -2.91 -21.48
CA TYR A 121 2.29 -2.18 -20.27
C TYR A 121 1.98 -0.69 -20.46
N LEU A 122 1.33 -0.09 -19.47
CA LEU A 122 1.10 1.35 -19.40
C LEU A 122 1.66 1.90 -18.09
N PRO A 123 2.58 2.87 -18.15
CA PRO A 123 3.00 3.59 -16.95
C PRO A 123 1.90 4.56 -16.49
N PRO A 124 2.00 5.08 -15.25
CA PRO A 124 1.04 6.05 -14.74
C PRO A 124 0.93 7.25 -15.66
N ARG A 125 -0.30 7.76 -15.75
CA ARG A 125 -0.65 8.99 -16.46
C ARG A 125 -0.60 8.90 -17.98
N VAL A 126 -0.50 7.72 -18.58
CA VAL A 126 -0.66 7.55 -20.03
C VAL A 126 -2.14 7.35 -20.34
N SER A 127 -2.72 8.27 -21.13
CA SER A 127 -4.10 8.11 -21.57
C SER A 127 -4.21 6.97 -22.57
N HIS A 128 -5.24 6.15 -22.41
CA HIS A 128 -5.42 4.96 -23.23
C HIS A 128 -6.90 4.65 -23.45
N ARG A 129 -7.18 3.94 -24.56
CA ARG A 129 -8.51 3.52 -24.97
C ARG A 129 -8.47 2.13 -25.57
N GLY A 130 -9.20 1.20 -24.97
CA GLY A 130 -9.40 -0.15 -25.48
C GLY A 130 -10.80 -0.32 -26.07
N MET A 131 -10.88 -0.90 -27.25
CA MET A 131 -12.14 -1.20 -27.93
C MET A 131 -12.11 -2.61 -28.49
N THR A 132 -13.16 -3.40 -28.22
CA THR A 132 -13.28 -4.73 -28.81
C THR A 132 -13.59 -4.64 -30.29
N VAL A 133 -12.78 -5.33 -31.10
CA VAL A 133 -12.92 -5.38 -32.56
C VAL A 133 -13.26 -6.78 -33.06
N SER A 134 -13.23 -7.79 -32.17
CA SER A 134 -13.69 -9.14 -32.50
C SER A 134 -15.21 -9.20 -32.60
N SER A 135 -15.71 -10.07 -33.49
CA SER A 135 -17.12 -10.45 -33.57
C SER A 135 -17.59 -11.31 -32.39
N THR A 136 -16.65 -11.91 -31.66
CA THR A 136 -16.87 -12.62 -30.40
C THR A 136 -16.58 -11.74 -29.19
N THR A 137 -17.05 -12.15 -28.01
CA THR A 137 -16.71 -11.47 -26.74
C THR A 137 -15.20 -11.49 -26.51
N ALA A 138 -14.63 -10.33 -26.21
CA ALA A 138 -13.22 -10.20 -25.85
C ALA A 138 -13.03 -9.97 -24.34
N PHE A 139 -11.94 -10.52 -23.80
CA PHE A 139 -11.54 -10.40 -22.40
C PHE A 139 -10.19 -9.70 -22.27
N THR A 140 -10.02 -8.90 -21.23
CA THR A 140 -8.71 -8.33 -20.84
C THR A 140 -8.52 -8.49 -19.34
N PHE A 141 -7.36 -8.99 -18.94
CA PHE A 141 -6.93 -9.06 -17.54
C PHE A 141 -6.00 -7.89 -17.26
N SER A 142 -6.45 -6.94 -16.45
CA SER A 142 -5.68 -5.78 -16.03
C SER A 142 -5.00 -6.10 -14.70
N VAL A 143 -3.67 -6.28 -14.72
CA VAL A 143 -2.86 -6.47 -13.52
C VAL A 143 -2.44 -5.09 -13.02
N GLY A 144 -3.14 -4.60 -11.99
CA GLY A 144 -2.97 -3.25 -11.46
C GLY A 144 -1.88 -3.16 -10.39
N PHE A 145 -1.26 -1.99 -10.31
CA PHE A 145 -0.29 -1.65 -9.27
C PHE A 145 -0.88 -0.65 -8.28
N ARG A 146 -0.39 -0.69 -7.05
CA ARG A 146 -0.68 0.32 -6.05
C ARG A 146 0.13 1.57 -6.33
N SER A 147 -0.52 2.72 -6.29
CA SER A 147 0.13 4.04 -6.34
C SER A 147 -0.50 4.95 -5.30
N PRO A 148 -0.29 4.68 -3.99
CA PRO A 148 -0.80 5.52 -2.91
C PRO A 148 -0.19 6.92 -3.00
N LYS A 149 -0.95 7.93 -2.63
CA LYS A 149 -0.44 9.30 -2.62
C LYS A 149 0.50 9.48 -1.42
N THR A 150 1.48 10.36 -1.57
CA THR A 150 2.40 10.69 -0.47
C THR A 150 1.66 11.16 0.79
N ILE A 151 0.55 11.88 0.61
CA ILE A 151 -0.28 12.35 1.73
C ILE A 151 -0.95 11.20 2.49
N ASP A 152 -1.36 10.13 1.80
CA ASP A 152 -1.98 8.97 2.43
C ASP A 152 -0.96 8.22 3.30
N PHE A 153 0.28 8.11 2.81
CA PHE A 153 1.40 7.59 3.60
C PHE A 153 1.74 8.47 4.80
N ALA A 154 1.78 9.79 4.62
CA ALA A 154 2.03 10.71 5.73
C ALA A 154 0.95 10.60 6.81
N ALA A 155 -0.32 10.49 6.41
CA ALA A 155 -1.43 10.27 7.33
C ALA A 155 -1.29 8.96 8.11
N SER A 156 -0.94 7.85 7.43
CA SER A 156 -0.75 6.56 8.12
C SER A 156 0.44 6.56 9.08
N LEU A 157 1.48 7.36 8.81
CA LEU A 157 2.61 7.54 9.73
C LEU A 157 2.16 8.26 10.99
N LEU A 158 1.40 9.34 10.84
CA LEU A 158 0.85 10.07 11.99
C LEU A 158 -0.03 9.18 12.85
N GLU A 159 -0.87 8.33 12.25
CA GLU A 159 -1.65 7.32 12.97
C GLU A 159 -0.75 6.35 13.76
N ALA A 160 0.29 5.81 13.13
CA ALA A 160 1.22 4.89 13.78
C ALA A 160 2.00 5.54 14.94
N MET A 161 2.28 6.84 14.88
CA MET A 161 2.93 7.57 15.98
C MET A 161 2.08 7.66 17.25
N TYR A 162 0.77 7.46 17.16
CA TYR A 162 -0.10 7.39 18.34
C TYR A 162 -0.06 6.04 19.05
N GLU A 163 0.65 5.04 18.51
CA GLU A 163 0.78 3.76 19.19
C GLU A 163 1.63 3.88 20.47
N PRO A 164 1.22 3.23 21.58
CA PRO A 164 1.95 3.31 22.85
C PRO A 164 3.43 2.90 22.77
N SER A 165 3.76 2.01 21.83
CA SER A 165 5.12 1.56 21.53
C SER A 165 6.02 2.67 20.97
N VAL A 166 5.45 3.66 20.27
CA VAL A 166 6.17 4.80 19.66
C VAL A 166 6.20 6.01 20.59
N GLN A 167 5.15 6.18 21.42
CA GLN A 167 5.00 7.35 22.30
C GLN A 167 6.06 7.50 23.40
N GLN A 168 6.84 6.45 23.73
CA GLN A 168 7.83 6.51 24.81
C GLN A 168 9.03 7.45 24.55
N ALA A 169 9.18 7.99 23.33
CA ALA A 169 10.35 8.78 22.93
C ALA A 169 10.10 10.27 22.65
N ALA A 170 8.88 10.80 22.73
CA ALA A 170 8.58 12.16 22.27
C ALA A 170 8.71 13.22 23.39
N PRO A 171 9.63 14.20 23.28
CA PRO A 171 9.72 15.34 24.22
C PRO A 171 8.50 16.27 24.11
N VAL A 172 8.13 16.93 25.21
CA VAL A 172 6.94 17.81 25.27
C VAL A 172 7.25 19.14 24.58
N LEU A 173 6.36 19.60 23.67
CA LEU A 173 6.48 20.86 22.93
C LEU A 173 6.79 22.08 23.83
N SER A 174 6.25 22.12 25.05
CA SER A 174 6.49 23.18 26.03
C SER A 174 7.92 23.22 26.57
N GLU A 175 8.64 22.10 26.61
CA GLU A 175 10.03 22.06 27.07
C GLU A 175 10.97 22.67 26.02
N ILE A 176 10.63 22.56 24.73
CA ILE A 176 11.49 22.96 23.62
C ILE A 176 11.25 24.41 23.18
N LEU A 177 10.01 24.90 23.27
CA LEU A 177 9.66 26.29 22.94
C LEU A 177 9.99 27.29 24.08
N SER A 178 10.54 26.83 25.20
CA SER A 178 10.97 27.68 26.32
C SER A 178 12.17 28.60 26.01
N VAL A 179 12.72 28.54 24.78
CA VAL A 179 13.83 29.39 24.31
C VAL A 179 13.35 30.65 23.55
N ALA A 180 12.05 30.94 23.51
CA ALA A 180 11.60 32.29 23.15
C ALA A 180 11.83 33.19 24.38
N GLU A 181 12.88 34.03 24.33
CA GLU A 181 13.24 34.97 25.39
C GLU A 181 12.01 35.67 26.01
N PRO A 182 12.00 35.92 27.33
CA PRO A 182 10.93 36.68 27.94
C PRO A 182 10.82 38.02 27.23
N VAL A 183 9.63 38.29 26.67
CA VAL A 183 9.22 39.56 26.09
C VAL A 183 9.68 40.67 27.00
N ASN A 184 10.79 41.30 26.62
CA ASN A 184 11.48 42.43 27.24
C ASN A 184 10.78 42.92 28.52
N ALA A 185 10.91 42.15 29.60
CA ALA A 185 10.43 42.57 30.90
C ALA A 185 11.40 43.67 31.30
N SER A 186 11.02 44.89 30.95
CA SER A 186 11.76 46.09 31.30
C SER A 186 11.83 46.15 32.81
N THR A 187 12.87 45.53 33.38
CA THR A 187 13.41 45.93 34.68
C THR A 187 14.10 47.27 34.46
N SER A 188 13.31 48.30 34.17
CA SER A 188 13.72 49.68 34.38
C SER A 188 13.76 49.87 35.89
N SER A 189 14.94 49.59 36.44
CA SER A 189 15.40 50.21 37.66
C SER A 189 15.11 51.71 37.57
N ILE A 190 14.39 52.21 38.57
CA ILE A 190 14.05 53.61 38.72
C ILE A 190 15.38 54.37 38.85
N SER A 191 15.79 55.06 37.81
CA SER A 191 16.83 56.08 37.88
C SER A 191 16.43 57.23 36.99
N SER A 192 15.94 58.26 37.66
CA SER A 192 15.64 59.59 37.14
C SER A 192 16.87 60.16 36.43
N THR A 193 16.76 60.54 35.17
CA THR A 193 16.99 61.91 34.67
C THR A 193 16.83 61.99 33.14
N SER A 194 16.06 63.00 32.75
CA SER A 194 15.89 63.65 31.44
C SER A 194 17.00 63.48 30.38
N SER A 195 16.60 63.16 29.15
CA SER A 195 16.75 64.06 27.98
C SER A 195 16.10 63.45 26.73
N MET A 196 15.38 64.30 25.99
CA MET A 196 14.65 63.94 24.78
C MET A 196 15.60 63.74 23.60
N SER A 197 15.46 62.60 22.91
CA SER A 197 15.88 62.42 21.52
C SER A 197 15.01 61.30 20.96
N SER A 198 14.11 61.65 20.03
CA SER A 198 13.17 60.73 19.41
C SER A 198 13.89 59.62 18.65
N PRO A 199 13.60 58.33 18.91
CA PRO A 199 13.69 57.31 17.89
C PRO A 199 12.32 57.22 17.21
N SER A 200 12.30 57.28 15.87
CA SER A 200 11.19 56.76 15.08
C SER A 200 11.13 55.24 15.26
N SER A 201 10.58 54.78 16.39
CA SER A 201 10.23 53.38 16.57
C SER A 201 8.84 53.18 15.99
N THR A 202 8.77 52.57 14.81
CA THR A 202 7.62 51.75 14.44
C THR A 202 7.46 50.72 15.55
N SER A 203 6.62 51.02 16.55
CA SER A 203 6.23 50.07 17.58
C SER A 203 5.45 48.97 16.88
N SER A 204 6.12 47.86 16.57
CA SER A 204 5.43 46.62 16.25
C SER A 204 4.60 46.28 17.48
N THR A 205 3.30 46.54 17.43
CA THR A 205 2.33 46.06 18.40
C THR A 205 2.31 44.54 18.31
N SER A 206 3.27 43.91 19.00
CA SER A 206 3.29 42.48 19.27
C SER A 206 2.08 42.19 20.15
N SER A 207 0.96 41.88 19.51
CA SER A 207 -0.21 41.36 20.20
C SER A 207 0.16 40.03 20.85
N ALA A 208 -0.14 39.85 22.13
CA ALA A 208 0.01 38.55 22.80
C ALA A 208 -0.86 37.44 22.17
N PHE A 209 -1.82 37.83 21.32
CA PHE A 209 -2.67 36.92 20.55
C PHE A 209 -2.13 36.62 19.14
N ALA A 210 -1.05 37.28 18.71
CA ALA A 210 -0.42 37.00 17.43
C ALA A 210 0.61 35.87 17.57
N ILE A 211 0.45 34.80 16.81
CA ILE A 211 1.47 33.76 16.66
C ILE A 211 2.54 34.33 15.72
N SER A 212 3.75 34.53 16.22
CA SER A 212 4.82 35.09 15.39
C SER A 212 5.29 34.10 14.32
N PRO A 213 5.79 34.57 13.17
CA PRO A 213 6.41 33.71 12.15
C PRO A 213 7.49 32.78 12.72
N ASP A 214 8.30 33.28 13.67
CA ASP A 214 9.36 32.49 14.31
C ASP A 214 8.79 31.31 15.12
N HIS A 215 7.66 31.49 15.81
CA HIS A 215 6.99 30.39 16.52
C HIS A 215 6.40 29.35 15.56
N ILE A 216 5.88 29.79 14.41
CA ILE A 216 5.37 28.88 13.36
C ILE A 216 6.52 28.05 12.79
N GLU A 217 7.65 28.69 12.46
CA GLU A 217 8.84 28.02 11.94
C GLU A 217 9.44 27.05 12.96
N ALA A 218 9.58 27.47 14.22
CA ALA A 218 10.05 26.60 15.29
C ALA A 218 9.14 25.37 15.47
N ALA A 219 7.82 25.56 15.48
CA ALA A 219 6.87 24.46 15.56
C ALA A 219 7.03 23.48 14.38
N ALA A 220 7.14 24.00 13.15
CA ALA A 220 7.34 23.17 11.96
C ALA A 220 8.63 22.35 12.01
N GLN A 221 9.75 22.97 12.41
CA GLN A 221 11.04 22.28 12.55
C GLN A 221 11.00 21.18 13.62
N LEU A 222 10.33 21.43 14.75
CA LEU A 222 10.18 20.44 15.80
C LEU A 222 9.31 19.26 15.37
N THR A 223 8.21 19.52 14.64
CA THR A 223 7.40 18.46 14.06
C THR A 223 8.19 17.61 13.06
N LEU A 224 8.96 18.24 12.17
CA LEU A 224 9.82 17.52 11.22
C LEU A 224 10.89 16.69 11.92
N LYS A 225 11.50 17.22 12.99
CA LYS A 225 12.46 16.47 13.79
C LYS A 225 11.82 15.25 14.45
N ALA A 226 10.66 15.41 15.08
CA ALA A 226 9.95 14.28 15.70
C ALA A 226 9.59 13.19 14.68
N LEU A 227 9.15 13.58 13.48
CA LEU A 227 8.92 12.63 12.37
C LEU A 227 10.21 11.93 11.94
N ALA A 228 11.31 12.67 11.83
CA ALA A 228 12.61 12.11 11.47
C ALA A 228 13.17 11.16 12.53
N ASP A 229 12.99 11.47 13.81
CA ASP A 229 13.41 10.63 14.93
C ASP A 229 12.65 9.29 14.93
N VAL A 230 11.33 9.31 14.68
CA VAL A 230 10.52 8.09 14.54
C VAL A 230 10.96 7.25 13.33
N LEU A 231 11.18 7.88 12.18
CA LEU A 231 11.63 7.18 10.96
C LEU A 231 13.11 6.76 11.03
N GLY A 232 13.88 7.29 11.97
CA GLY A 232 15.27 6.91 12.22
C GLY A 232 15.41 5.52 12.83
N ASP A 233 14.36 5.00 13.49
CA ASP A 233 14.29 3.63 13.95
C ASP A 233 13.81 2.71 12.81
N ALA A 234 14.71 1.83 12.36
CA ALA A 234 14.45 0.94 11.23
C ALA A 234 13.31 -0.06 11.50
N GLU A 235 13.12 -0.49 12.74
CA GLU A 235 12.06 -1.44 13.09
C GLU A 235 10.70 -0.72 13.13
N VAL A 236 10.65 0.48 13.71
CA VAL A 236 9.42 1.31 13.71
C VAL A 236 9.02 1.67 12.28
N ALA A 237 9.98 2.11 11.46
CA ALA A 237 9.75 2.41 10.05
C ALA A 237 9.27 1.17 9.28
N ALA A 238 9.87 0.00 9.53
CA ALA A 238 9.45 -1.25 8.91
C ALA A 238 8.02 -1.64 9.30
N ARG A 239 7.65 -1.52 10.59
CA ARG A 239 6.28 -1.84 11.05
C ARG A 239 5.24 -0.92 10.47
N TRP A 240 5.48 0.40 10.49
CA TRP A 240 4.56 1.36 9.89
C TRP A 240 4.37 1.09 8.39
N PHE A 241 5.48 0.96 7.66
CA PHE A 241 5.43 0.76 6.22
C PHE A 241 4.81 -0.59 5.85
N GLY A 242 5.25 -1.68 6.49
CA GLY A 242 4.78 -3.03 6.23
C GLY A 242 3.28 -3.17 6.44
N ARG A 243 2.74 -2.65 7.55
CA ARG A 243 1.30 -2.61 7.81
C ARG A 243 0.55 -1.77 6.78
N THR A 244 1.01 -0.55 6.51
CA THR A 244 0.37 0.32 5.51
C THR A 244 0.34 -0.32 4.12
N ALA A 245 1.46 -0.94 3.72
CA ALA A 245 1.67 -1.50 2.40
C ALA A 245 0.95 -2.84 2.19
N THR A 246 0.65 -3.59 3.27
CA THR A 246 -0.12 -4.84 3.19
C THR A 246 -1.60 -4.66 3.48
N ARG A 247 -2.04 -3.54 4.06
CA ARG A 247 -3.46 -3.29 4.32
C ARG A 247 -4.32 -3.53 3.05
N PRO A 248 -5.37 -4.38 3.13
CA PRO A 248 -6.22 -4.68 2.00
C PRO A 248 -7.11 -3.47 1.68
N VAL A 249 -7.38 -3.27 0.39
CA VAL A 249 -8.24 -2.16 -0.09
C VAL A 249 -9.71 -2.58 -0.09
N ARG A 250 -10.01 -3.89 -0.06
CA ARG A 250 -11.38 -4.44 -0.08
C ARG A 250 -11.49 -5.66 0.83
N VAL A 251 -12.75 -6.00 1.17
CA VAL A 251 -13.28 -7.03 2.08
C VAL A 251 -12.21 -7.96 2.71
N PRO A 252 -12.06 -7.94 4.05
CA PRO A 252 -11.24 -8.90 4.76
C PRO A 252 -11.62 -10.33 4.40
N VAL A 253 -10.62 -11.22 4.37
CA VAL A 253 -10.84 -12.66 4.33
C VAL A 253 -11.72 -13.04 5.52
N GLU A 254 -12.89 -13.64 5.28
CA GLU A 254 -13.56 -14.31 6.38
C GLU A 254 -12.68 -15.48 6.82
N PRO A 255 -12.37 -15.61 8.12
CA PRO A 255 -11.61 -16.73 8.61
C PRO A 255 -12.31 -18.02 8.18
N LEU A 256 -11.52 -18.99 7.72
CA LEU A 256 -12.00 -20.38 7.69
C LEU A 256 -12.42 -20.71 9.12
N SER A 257 -13.53 -21.43 9.27
CA SER A 257 -14.14 -21.75 10.57
C SER A 257 -13.10 -22.03 11.66
N ASP A 258 -13.32 -21.52 12.87
CA ASP A 258 -12.49 -21.81 14.05
C ASP A 258 -12.42 -23.32 14.37
N ASP A 259 -13.33 -24.11 13.79
CA ASP A 259 -13.35 -25.57 13.85
C ASP A 259 -12.22 -26.16 12.99
N PHE A 260 -11.06 -26.35 13.61
CA PHE A 260 -9.94 -27.09 13.04
C PHE A 260 -10.21 -28.60 13.14
N ASP A 261 -10.49 -29.26 12.01
CA ASP A 261 -10.68 -30.72 11.96
C ASP A 261 -9.32 -31.45 11.95
N SER A 262 -8.81 -31.76 13.14
CA SER A 262 -7.49 -32.37 13.37
C SER A 262 -7.35 -33.85 12.98
N ARG A 263 -8.29 -34.42 12.22
CA ARG A 263 -8.33 -35.87 11.95
C ARG A 263 -7.43 -36.33 10.78
N GLY A 264 -6.62 -35.45 10.16
CA GLY A 264 -6.08 -35.66 8.80
C GLY A 264 -4.58 -35.52 8.49
N GLY A 265 -3.70 -35.05 9.37
CA GLY A 265 -2.28 -34.74 9.03
C GLY A 265 -2.03 -33.30 8.55
N VAL A 266 -1.03 -32.56 9.07
CA VAL A 266 -0.57 -31.26 8.49
C VAL A 266 0.54 -31.66 7.57
N GLU A 267 0.30 -31.44 6.29
CA GLU A 267 1.33 -31.57 5.27
C GLU A 267 2.19 -30.29 5.21
N GLY A 268 1.60 -29.15 5.57
CA GLY A 268 2.27 -27.85 5.59
C GLY A 268 1.29 -26.69 5.72
N ILE A 269 1.81 -25.48 5.47
CA ILE A 269 1.06 -24.23 5.52
C ILE A 269 0.72 -23.81 4.10
N GLN A 270 -0.57 -23.77 3.76
CA GLN A 270 -1.06 -23.24 2.49
C GLN A 270 -1.44 -21.77 2.65
N LYS A 271 -0.81 -20.90 1.87
CA LYS A 271 -1.20 -19.50 1.79
C LYS A 271 -2.55 -19.40 1.09
N LEU A 272 -3.53 -18.79 1.76
CA LEU A 272 -4.79 -18.42 1.14
C LEU A 272 -4.52 -17.17 0.29
N GLY A 273 -4.64 -17.33 -1.03
CA GLY A 273 -4.21 -16.38 -2.07
C GLY A 273 -4.89 -15.00 -2.10
N ILE A 274 -5.56 -14.62 -1.01
CA ILE A 274 -6.26 -13.36 -0.88
C ILE A 274 -5.56 -12.34 0.02
N GLY A 275 -4.73 -12.79 0.96
CA GLY A 275 -3.98 -11.89 1.82
C GLY A 275 -2.77 -11.27 1.11
N ARG A 276 -2.37 -10.08 1.56
CA ARG A 276 -1.16 -9.37 1.12
C ARG A 276 -0.03 -9.63 2.10
N TRP A 277 1.06 -10.20 1.58
CA TRP A 277 2.17 -10.64 2.41
C TRP A 277 3.43 -9.87 2.05
N ALA A 278 4.13 -9.41 3.07
CA ALA A 278 5.47 -8.85 2.97
C ALA A 278 6.25 -9.24 4.23
N TYR A 279 7.57 -9.14 4.17
CA TYR A 279 8.39 -9.31 5.35
C TYR A 279 9.51 -8.28 5.41
N TRP A 280 9.98 -8.03 6.62
CA TRP A 280 11.20 -7.30 6.89
C TRP A 280 12.13 -8.18 7.71
N SER A 281 13.41 -8.22 7.33
CA SER A 281 14.46 -8.85 8.13
C SER A 281 15.57 -7.83 8.29
N GLY A 282 15.99 -7.58 9.54
CA GLY A 282 17.03 -6.62 9.84
C GLY A 282 18.38 -7.01 9.21
N SER A 283 19.31 -6.07 9.09
CA SER A 283 20.57 -6.24 8.35
C SER A 283 21.63 -7.11 9.03
N SER A 284 21.42 -7.59 10.27
CA SER A 284 22.51 -8.10 11.11
C SER A 284 22.30 -9.48 11.74
N SER A 285 21.12 -10.10 11.60
CA SER A 285 20.88 -11.45 12.10
C SER A 285 19.68 -12.12 11.43
N ASP A 286 19.86 -13.35 10.93
CA ASP A 286 18.74 -14.21 10.50
C ASP A 286 17.77 -14.57 11.64
N SER A 287 18.07 -14.11 12.87
CA SER A 287 17.33 -14.43 14.09
C SER A 287 16.12 -13.56 14.38
N LYS A 288 15.86 -12.50 13.60
CA LYS A 288 14.67 -11.65 13.77
C LYS A 288 14.09 -11.24 12.42
N ALA A 289 12.79 -11.41 12.27
CA ALA A 289 12.04 -10.94 11.13
C ALA A 289 10.63 -10.52 11.55
N ILE A 290 9.99 -9.69 10.74
CA ILE A 290 8.59 -9.28 10.91
C ILE A 290 7.86 -9.68 9.64
N VAL A 291 6.78 -10.44 9.78
CA VAL A 291 5.86 -10.77 8.69
C VAL A 291 4.66 -9.84 8.76
N PHE A 292 4.27 -9.27 7.63
CA PHE A 292 3.12 -8.40 7.49
C PHE A 292 2.05 -9.11 6.69
N VAL A 293 0.84 -9.21 7.24
CA VAL A 293 -0.31 -9.80 6.55
C VAL A 293 -1.51 -8.89 6.71
N ASP A 294 -2.04 -8.39 5.60
CA ASP A 294 -3.27 -7.59 5.56
C ASP A 294 -3.34 -6.40 6.53
N GLY A 295 -2.19 -5.79 6.82
CA GLY A 295 -2.09 -4.64 7.71
C GLY A 295 -1.78 -4.96 9.16
N GLU A 296 -1.67 -6.24 9.51
CA GLU A 296 -1.15 -6.74 10.78
C GLU A 296 0.33 -7.11 10.65
N ASP A 297 1.03 -7.15 11.77
CA ASP A 297 2.44 -7.54 11.85
C ASP A 297 2.69 -8.62 12.90
N TYR A 298 3.63 -9.52 12.60
CA TYR A 298 3.93 -10.71 13.38
C TYR A 298 5.44 -10.87 13.53
N ASP A 299 5.91 -10.85 14.77
CA ASP A 299 7.31 -11.06 15.09
C ASP A 299 7.70 -12.54 14.96
N LEU A 300 8.83 -12.76 14.28
CA LEU A 300 9.52 -14.04 14.23
C LEU A 300 10.89 -13.88 14.87
N GLU A 301 11.17 -14.76 15.83
CA GLU A 301 12.45 -14.81 16.55
C GLU A 301 13.07 -16.21 16.45
N GLY A 302 14.40 -16.28 16.48
CA GLY A 302 15.18 -17.52 16.41
C GLY A 302 15.91 -17.71 15.08
N PRO A 303 16.91 -18.59 15.01
CA PRO A 303 17.94 -18.62 13.95
C PRO A 303 17.42 -18.82 12.52
N GLY A 304 16.17 -19.26 12.34
CA GLY A 304 15.51 -19.41 11.03
C GLY A 304 14.47 -18.34 10.71
N ALA A 305 14.30 -17.29 11.54
CA ALA A 305 13.21 -16.32 11.41
C ALA A 305 13.16 -15.64 10.05
N ALA A 306 14.30 -15.17 9.52
CA ALA A 306 14.36 -14.54 8.21
C ALA A 306 14.05 -15.52 7.06
N ALA A 307 14.52 -16.77 7.17
CA ALA A 307 14.23 -17.81 6.18
C ALA A 307 12.75 -18.21 6.18
N MET A 308 12.15 -18.33 7.37
CA MET A 308 10.72 -18.57 7.55
C MET A 308 9.87 -17.43 6.99
N ALA A 309 10.20 -16.19 7.34
CA ALA A 309 9.50 -15.01 6.83
C ALA A 309 9.50 -14.96 5.30
N ARG A 310 10.67 -15.25 4.70
CA ARG A 310 10.83 -15.36 3.26
C ARG A 310 9.94 -16.46 2.68
N ALA A 311 10.02 -17.68 3.22
CA ALA A 311 9.25 -18.81 2.71
C ALA A 311 7.74 -18.57 2.78
N LEU A 312 7.23 -18.04 3.90
CA LEU A 312 5.82 -17.70 4.07
C LEU A 312 5.34 -16.64 3.06
N CYS A 313 6.22 -15.72 2.67
CA CYS A 313 5.87 -14.65 1.74
C CYS A 313 5.95 -15.09 0.27
N GLU A 314 6.98 -15.85 -0.08
CA GLU A 314 7.33 -16.22 -1.47
C GLU A 314 6.66 -17.53 -1.93
N GLN A 315 6.37 -18.46 -1.02
CA GLN A 315 5.83 -19.77 -1.39
C GLN A 315 4.32 -19.80 -1.21
N ALA A 316 3.63 -20.42 -2.17
CA ALA A 316 2.20 -20.70 -2.05
C ALA A 316 1.93 -21.78 -0.98
N PHE A 317 2.85 -22.73 -0.83
CA PHE A 317 2.78 -23.81 0.13
C PHE A 317 4.15 -24.01 0.78
N VAL A 318 4.18 -24.07 2.10
CA VAL A 318 5.38 -24.33 2.89
C VAL A 318 5.24 -25.70 3.55
N PRO A 319 6.06 -26.69 3.18
CA PRO A 319 6.01 -28.02 3.80
C PRO A 319 6.25 -27.96 5.31
N LEU A 320 5.58 -28.83 6.08
CA LEU A 320 5.75 -28.90 7.53
C LEU A 320 7.22 -29.14 7.92
N GLU A 321 7.92 -29.99 7.18
CA GLU A 321 9.34 -30.30 7.44
C GLU A 321 10.25 -29.07 7.34
N ASP A 322 9.93 -28.13 6.46
CA ASP A 322 10.68 -26.88 6.30
C ASP A 322 10.31 -25.87 7.37
N ALA A 323 9.01 -25.78 7.70
CA ALA A 323 8.53 -25.00 8.83
C ALA A 323 9.22 -25.40 10.15
N LEU A 324 9.28 -26.71 10.44
CA LEU A 324 9.89 -27.25 11.66
C LEU A 324 11.40 -26.99 11.76
N LYS A 325 12.14 -26.94 10.64
CA LYS A 325 13.58 -26.60 10.64
C LYS A 325 13.84 -25.20 11.18
N TRP A 326 12.92 -24.26 10.98
CA TRP A 326 13.08 -22.87 11.44
C TRP A 326 12.74 -22.69 12.92
N CYS A 327 12.00 -23.63 13.51
CA CYS A 327 11.63 -23.66 14.92
C CYS A 327 12.80 -24.01 15.85
N GLY A 328 13.98 -24.34 15.32
CA GLY A 328 15.13 -24.80 16.12
C GLY A 328 14.93 -26.15 16.80
N ARG A 329 13.77 -26.79 16.63
CA ARG A 329 13.50 -28.15 17.12
C ARG A 329 13.87 -29.16 16.05
N SER A 330 15.06 -29.74 16.17
CA SER A 330 15.24 -31.11 15.71
C SER A 330 14.43 -32.02 16.65
N SER A 331 13.14 -32.24 16.37
CA SER A 331 12.26 -33.16 17.11
C SER A 331 12.24 -33.02 18.65
N ARG A 332 11.08 -32.59 19.20
CA ARG A 332 10.71 -32.53 20.64
C ARG A 332 11.17 -31.30 21.45
N GLY A 333 10.19 -30.49 21.88
CA GLY A 333 10.21 -29.68 23.11
C GLY A 333 10.89 -28.30 23.08
N GLY A 334 10.18 -27.27 23.57
CA GLY A 334 10.64 -25.89 23.88
C GLY A 334 10.58 -24.82 22.77
N ASP A 335 9.92 -23.70 23.07
CA ASP A 335 10.04 -22.29 22.61
C ASP A 335 10.34 -21.96 21.13
N GLY A 336 9.28 -21.75 20.34
CA GLY A 336 9.33 -21.08 19.04
C GLY A 336 8.22 -20.03 18.91
N PRO A 337 8.20 -19.21 17.83
CA PRO A 337 7.22 -18.14 17.59
C PRO A 337 5.75 -18.60 17.79
N PRO A 338 4.77 -17.74 18.12
CA PRO A 338 3.37 -18.18 18.40
C PRO A 338 2.72 -19.02 17.28
N LEU A 339 2.99 -18.68 16.00
CA LEU A 339 2.56 -19.47 14.83
C LEU A 339 3.21 -20.88 14.82
N VAL A 340 4.43 -20.96 15.32
CA VAL A 340 5.25 -22.17 15.47
C VAL A 340 4.89 -22.97 16.72
N ALA A 341 4.50 -22.31 17.82
CA ALA A 341 4.02 -22.96 19.03
C ALA A 341 2.70 -23.69 18.75
N GLY A 342 1.80 -23.08 17.97
CA GLY A 342 0.60 -23.75 17.47
C GLY A 342 0.91 -24.96 16.59
N LEU A 343 1.87 -24.86 15.67
CA LEU A 343 2.30 -26.00 14.84
C LEU A 343 3.00 -27.12 15.63
N ALA A 344 3.74 -26.76 16.69
CA ALA A 344 4.44 -27.72 17.55
C ALA A 344 3.53 -28.41 18.58
N GLU A 345 2.46 -27.74 19.04
CA GLU A 345 1.41 -28.36 19.87
C GLU A 345 0.63 -29.42 19.07
N LEU A 346 0.42 -29.21 17.77
CA LEU A 346 -0.18 -30.23 16.88
C LEU A 346 0.70 -31.48 16.80
N GLU A 347 2.03 -31.35 16.68
CA GLU A 347 2.96 -32.49 16.62
C GLU A 347 3.00 -33.32 17.93
N ASP A 348 2.98 -32.66 19.10
CA ASP A 348 3.13 -33.32 20.42
C ASP A 348 1.85 -34.08 20.87
N ASP A 349 0.66 -33.69 20.41
CA ASP A 349 -0.61 -34.37 20.74
C ASP A 349 -0.86 -35.67 19.92
N GLY A 350 0.07 -36.06 19.05
CA GLY A 350 -0.15 -37.14 18.08
C GLY A 350 -1.25 -36.82 17.07
N ALA A 351 -1.72 -35.57 17.07
CA ALA A 351 -2.49 -34.95 16.02
C ALA A 351 -1.51 -34.60 14.91
N TYR A 352 -1.14 -35.61 14.11
CA TYR A 352 -0.76 -35.31 12.75
C TYR A 352 -1.96 -34.55 12.18
N SER A 353 -1.85 -33.24 12.00
CA SER A 353 -2.94 -32.44 11.45
C SER A 353 -2.46 -31.11 11.03
#